data_AF-A0A2B4RSN1-F1
#
_entry.id   AF-A0A2B4RSN1-F1
#
_cell.length_a   1.000
_cell.length_b   1.000
_cell.length_c   1.000
_cell.angle_alpha   90.00
_cell.angle_beta   90.00
_cell.angle_gamma   90.00
#
_symmetry.space_group_name_H-M   'P 1'
#
loop_
_entity.id
_entity.type
_entity.pdbx_description
1 polymer ?
#
loop_
_entity_poly.entity_id
_entity_poly.type
_entity_poly.pdbx_seq_one_letter_code
_entity_poly.pdbx_strand_id
1 'polypeptide(L)'
;MWTQVWPIPELQRLDRESRKIMVENGGKHPLGTRDLLYLPRRAGGKGLLKSIEAEYKLTKVKVAVRLYNNSDPTIELVRQFEEKAQRTGRHSLIGDAQRFAQELAMKPELRCPDPSGTTEQGEVIEGRNIGLWAKKAVQSKRSEDTKEKKWQGKPMTARWEDEDLDMVPPRYSPTQPKPFHENEQAAMYWDVPVYADYTEVHANRIDARIVDKENQIVTLLEMSSPWLENREQKEKEKTLKYAPLRLELKQQYPGYNINQVNVKIDVLGGLLQ
;
A
#
# COMPACT_ATOMS: atom_id res chain seq x y z
N MET A 1 24.55 -8.34 -29.80
CA MET A 1 24.19 -8.98 -28.53
C MET A 1 22.77 -9.49 -28.68
N TRP A 2 22.61 -10.78 -28.91
CA TRP A 2 21.37 -11.41 -29.37
C TRP A 2 20.38 -11.47 -28.21
N THR A 3 19.18 -10.91 -28.36
CA THR A 3 18.18 -10.92 -27.29
C THR A 3 17.78 -12.36 -27.01
N GLN A 4 18.23 -12.92 -25.88
CA GLN A 4 17.75 -14.21 -25.42
C GLN A 4 16.24 -14.10 -25.26
N VAL A 5 15.51 -14.92 -26.02
CA VAL A 5 14.05 -14.97 -25.94
C VAL A 5 13.70 -15.84 -24.74
N TRP A 6 13.06 -15.24 -23.75
CA TRP A 6 12.54 -15.96 -22.60
C TRP A 6 11.06 -16.27 -22.82
N PRO A 7 10.65 -17.54 -22.84
CA PRO A 7 9.25 -17.91 -22.89
C PRO A 7 8.50 -17.33 -21.67
N ILE A 8 7.35 -16.69 -21.92
CA ILE A 8 6.50 -16.14 -20.84
C ILE A 8 6.15 -17.19 -19.76
N PRO A 9 5.86 -18.47 -20.09
CA PRO A 9 5.60 -19.49 -19.08
C PRO A 9 6.78 -19.74 -18.12
N GLU A 10 8.02 -19.60 -18.58
CA GLU A 10 9.20 -19.75 -17.73
C GLU A 10 9.33 -18.59 -16.75
N LEU A 11 9.09 -17.35 -17.21
CA LEU A 11 9.07 -16.17 -16.35
C LEU A 11 7.99 -16.29 -15.27
N GLN A 12 6.81 -16.79 -15.66
CA GLN A 12 5.71 -17.05 -14.72
C GLN A 12 6.05 -18.15 -13.71
N ARG A 13 6.77 -19.19 -14.14
CA ARG A 13 7.24 -20.28 -13.27
C ARG A 13 8.20 -19.73 -12.22
N LEU A 14 9.22 -18.97 -12.61
CA LEU A 14 10.17 -18.34 -11.69
C LEU A 14 9.46 -17.46 -10.65
N ASP A 15 8.46 -16.71 -11.09
CA ASP A 15 7.66 -15.83 -10.23
C ASP A 15 6.76 -16.63 -9.25
N ARG A 16 6.29 -17.82 -9.64
CA ARG A 16 5.58 -18.76 -8.74
C ARG A 16 6.53 -19.40 -7.73
N GLU A 17 7.68 -19.89 -8.17
CA GLU A 17 8.70 -20.50 -7.30
C GLU A 17 9.21 -19.50 -6.26
N SER A 18 9.48 -18.26 -6.67
CA SER A 18 9.86 -17.16 -5.77
C SER A 18 8.81 -16.93 -4.68
N ARG A 19 7.52 -16.88 -5.05
CA ARG A 19 6.43 -16.72 -4.08
C ARG A 19 6.27 -17.93 -3.16
N LYS A 20 6.50 -19.14 -3.67
CA LYS A 20 6.46 -20.37 -2.85
C LYS A 20 7.50 -20.29 -1.74
N ILE A 21 8.75 -19.96 -2.09
CA ILE A 21 9.84 -19.77 -1.13
C ILE A 21 9.48 -18.69 -0.10
N MET A 22 8.91 -17.55 -0.55
CA MET A 22 8.46 -16.50 0.37
C MET A 22 7.38 -16.96 1.36
N VAL A 23 6.47 -17.83 0.93
CA VAL A 23 5.42 -18.37 1.81
C VAL A 23 6.02 -19.36 2.80
N GLU A 24 6.86 -20.28 2.34
CA GLU A 24 7.52 -21.30 3.17
C GLU A 24 8.41 -20.67 4.25
N ASN A 25 9.04 -19.52 3.96
CA ASN A 25 9.89 -18.79 4.89
C ASN A 25 9.16 -17.65 5.64
N GLY A 26 7.83 -17.59 5.61
CA GLY A 26 7.04 -16.61 6.35
C GLY A 26 7.11 -15.15 5.83
N GLY A 27 7.79 -14.88 4.71
CA GLY A 27 7.84 -13.56 4.07
C GLY A 27 6.52 -13.10 3.43
N LYS A 28 5.59 -14.04 3.18
CA LYS A 28 4.24 -13.76 2.67
C LYS A 28 3.21 -14.73 3.25
N HIS A 29 2.08 -14.21 3.71
CA HIS A 29 0.94 -15.05 4.09
C HIS A 29 0.37 -15.82 2.87
N PRO A 30 0.02 -17.11 2.99
CA PRO A 30 -0.52 -17.91 1.88
C PRO A 30 -1.74 -17.27 1.20
N LEU A 31 -2.67 -16.73 1.99
CA LEU A 31 -3.88 -16.03 1.52
C LEU A 31 -3.63 -14.54 1.17
N GLY A 32 -2.38 -14.09 1.24
CA GLY A 32 -2.00 -12.72 0.91
C GLY A 32 -2.12 -12.47 -0.60
N THR A 33 -2.71 -11.35 -0.98
CA THR A 33 -2.87 -11.00 -2.40
C THR A 33 -1.52 -10.85 -3.10
N ARG A 34 -1.46 -11.36 -4.33
CA ARG A 34 -0.29 -11.25 -5.20
C ARG A 34 -0.05 -9.80 -5.63
N ASP A 35 -1.08 -9.03 -5.87
CA ASP A 35 -0.97 -7.69 -6.46
C ASP A 35 -0.33 -6.69 -5.48
N LEU A 36 -0.76 -6.72 -4.21
CA LEU A 36 -0.12 -6.04 -3.07
C LEU A 36 1.35 -6.39 -2.89
N LEU A 37 1.79 -7.59 -3.28
CA LEU A 37 3.21 -7.97 -3.19
C LEU A 37 4.09 -7.03 -4.03
N TYR A 38 3.59 -6.68 -5.20
CA TYR A 38 4.30 -5.96 -6.26
C TYR A 38 3.90 -4.48 -6.36
N LEU A 39 2.85 -4.07 -5.66
CA LEU A 39 2.52 -2.66 -5.51
C LEU A 39 3.61 -1.96 -4.68
N PRO A 40 3.93 -0.69 -5.01
CA PRO A 40 4.93 0.06 -4.26
C PRO A 40 4.44 0.33 -2.83
N ARG A 41 5.37 0.46 -1.88
CA ARG A 41 5.04 0.68 -0.46
C ARG A 41 4.18 1.91 -0.20
N ARG A 42 4.43 3.00 -0.94
CA ARG A 42 3.61 4.23 -0.89
C ARG A 42 2.13 3.96 -1.19
N ALA A 43 1.86 3.03 -2.10
CA ALA A 43 0.50 2.62 -2.44
C ALA A 43 -0.04 1.51 -1.52
N GLY A 44 0.59 1.25 -0.37
CA GLY A 44 0.19 0.20 0.59
C GLY A 44 0.60 -1.23 0.21
N GLY A 45 1.44 -1.40 -0.82
CA GLY A 45 2.01 -2.70 -1.18
C GLY A 45 3.28 -3.08 -0.40
N LYS A 46 3.90 -4.21 -0.74
CA LYS A 46 5.16 -4.67 -0.13
C LYS A 46 6.41 -4.11 -0.82
N GLY A 47 6.27 -3.58 -2.03
CA GLY A 47 7.35 -2.95 -2.78
C GLY A 47 8.44 -3.92 -3.27
N LEU A 48 8.12 -5.22 -3.43
CA LEU A 48 8.97 -6.06 -4.26
C LEU A 48 8.96 -5.52 -5.69
N LEU A 49 10.07 -5.69 -6.40
CA LEU A 49 10.16 -5.45 -7.85
C LEU A 49 8.92 -6.02 -8.53
N LYS A 50 8.44 -5.39 -9.60
CA LYS A 50 7.27 -5.88 -10.36
C LYS A 50 7.44 -7.38 -10.65
N SER A 51 6.32 -8.09 -10.85
CA SER A 51 6.41 -9.49 -11.29
C SER A 51 7.39 -9.61 -12.46
N ILE A 52 8.16 -10.70 -12.47
CA ILE A 52 9.26 -10.89 -13.43
C ILE A 52 8.77 -10.69 -14.86
N GLU A 53 7.60 -11.26 -15.18
CA GLU A 53 6.92 -11.07 -16.46
C GLU A 53 6.65 -9.59 -16.78
N ALA A 54 6.14 -8.80 -15.83
CA ALA A 54 5.81 -7.41 -16.06
C ALA A 54 7.07 -6.54 -16.26
N GLU A 55 8.15 -6.83 -15.54
CA GLU A 55 9.42 -6.13 -15.75
C GLU A 55 10.07 -6.50 -17.08
N TYR A 56 9.99 -7.78 -17.48
CA TYR A 56 10.44 -8.24 -18.80
C TYR A 56 9.68 -7.55 -19.93
N LYS A 57 8.34 -7.57 -19.89
CA LYS A 57 7.48 -6.92 -20.88
C LYS A 57 7.75 -5.41 -20.97
N LEU A 58 7.82 -4.73 -19.82
CA LEU A 58 8.13 -3.30 -19.79
C LEU A 58 9.52 -2.99 -20.34
N THR A 59 10.51 -3.84 -20.05
CA THR A 59 11.88 -3.66 -20.55
C THR A 59 11.92 -3.81 -22.05
N LYS A 60 11.22 -4.81 -22.63
CA LYS A 60 11.09 -4.98 -24.08
C LYS A 60 10.51 -3.73 -24.75
N VAL A 61 9.43 -3.17 -24.21
CA VAL A 61 8.84 -1.90 -24.69
C VAL A 61 9.85 -0.75 -24.60
N LYS A 62 10.52 -0.58 -23.46
CA LYS A 62 11.52 0.49 -23.27
C LYS A 62 12.70 0.36 -24.23
N VAL A 63 13.20 -0.85 -24.48
CA VAL A 63 14.31 -1.09 -25.40
C VAL A 63 13.89 -0.79 -26.83
N ALA A 64 12.68 -1.20 -27.25
CA ALA A 64 12.15 -0.84 -28.56
C ALA A 64 12.04 0.69 -28.72
N VAL A 65 11.49 1.39 -27.72
CA VAL A 65 11.40 2.85 -27.75
C VAL A 65 12.79 3.51 -27.81
N ARG A 66 13.79 2.98 -27.09
CA ARG A 66 15.18 3.47 -27.17
C ARG A 66 15.81 3.22 -28.54
N LEU A 67 15.50 2.08 -29.18
CA LEU A 67 15.96 1.72 -30.51
C LEU A 67 15.47 2.73 -31.57
N TYR A 68 14.23 3.20 -31.44
CA TYR A 68 13.62 4.15 -32.39
C TYR A 68 13.92 5.62 -32.08
N ASN A 69 14.18 5.98 -30.82
CA ASN A 69 14.65 7.32 -30.45
C ASN A 69 16.10 7.62 -30.87
N ASN A 70 16.88 6.60 -31.22
CA ASN A 70 18.31 6.75 -31.48
C ASN A 70 18.60 6.80 -32.98
N SER A 71 19.34 7.85 -33.39
CA SER A 71 19.73 8.10 -34.78
C SER A 71 21.16 7.61 -35.11
N ASP A 72 21.83 6.93 -34.18
CA ASP A 72 23.18 6.39 -34.40
C ASP A 72 23.21 5.33 -35.53
N PRO A 73 24.15 5.40 -36.49
CA PRO A 73 24.24 4.46 -37.61
C PRO A 73 24.38 2.98 -37.21
N THR A 74 25.05 2.69 -36.09
CA THR A 74 25.21 1.33 -35.58
C THR A 74 23.88 0.79 -35.04
N ILE A 75 23.11 1.66 -34.38
CA ILE A 75 21.79 1.34 -33.84
C ILE A 75 20.77 1.20 -34.98
N GLU A 76 20.92 1.97 -36.05
CA GLU A 76 20.14 1.82 -37.28
C GLU A 76 20.26 0.41 -37.88
N LEU A 77 21.47 -0.17 -37.93
CA LEU A 77 21.65 -1.54 -38.41
C LEU A 77 20.84 -2.56 -37.58
N VAL A 78 20.77 -2.37 -36.26
CA VAL A 78 19.95 -3.21 -35.36
C VAL A 78 18.46 -3.04 -35.64
N ARG A 79 18.01 -1.80 -35.87
CA ARG A 79 16.62 -1.49 -36.22
C ARG A 79 16.22 -2.14 -37.55
N GLN A 80 17.04 -2.01 -38.59
CA GLN A 80 16.80 -2.64 -39.89
C GLN A 80 16.74 -4.18 -39.78
N PHE A 81 17.57 -4.78 -38.93
CA PHE A 81 17.53 -6.22 -38.66
C PHE A 81 16.20 -6.66 -38.02
N GLU A 82 15.75 -5.95 -36.98
CA GLU A 82 14.48 -6.23 -36.30
C GLU A 82 13.26 -6.00 -37.22
N GLU A 83 13.28 -4.94 -38.02
CA GLU A 83 12.23 -4.65 -39.01
C GLU A 83 12.16 -5.72 -40.10
N LYS A 84 13.32 -6.22 -40.56
CA LYS A 84 13.39 -7.36 -41.47
C LYS A 84 12.86 -8.63 -40.82
N ALA A 85 13.19 -8.89 -39.55
CA ALA A 85 12.67 -10.04 -38.82
C ALA A 85 11.14 -9.99 -38.73
N GLN A 86 10.57 -8.83 -38.36
CA GLN A 86 9.11 -8.64 -38.29
C GLN A 86 8.45 -8.84 -39.66
N ARG A 87 8.98 -8.23 -40.72
CA ARG A 87 8.44 -8.36 -42.09
C ARG A 87 8.49 -9.79 -42.62
N THR A 88 9.48 -10.58 -42.19
CA THR A 88 9.64 -11.98 -42.58
C THR A 88 8.89 -12.96 -41.67
N GLY A 89 8.08 -12.45 -40.73
CA GLY A 89 7.33 -13.27 -39.78
C GLY A 89 8.18 -13.96 -38.72
N ARG A 90 9.46 -13.58 -38.60
CA ARG A 90 10.37 -14.08 -37.56
C ARG A 90 10.11 -13.35 -36.25
N HIS A 91 10.48 -13.99 -35.15
CA HIS A 91 10.44 -13.37 -33.83
C HIS A 91 11.27 -12.08 -33.82
N SER A 92 10.69 -10.99 -33.32
CA SER A 92 11.33 -9.68 -33.24
C SER A 92 11.00 -8.98 -31.92
N LEU A 93 11.93 -8.17 -31.44
CA LEU A 93 11.75 -7.26 -30.32
C LEU A 93 10.60 -6.27 -30.58
N ILE A 94 10.47 -5.81 -31.82
CA ILE A 94 9.43 -4.85 -32.22
C ILE A 94 8.04 -5.48 -32.08
N GLY A 95 7.87 -6.71 -32.56
CA GLY A 95 6.62 -7.44 -32.42
C GLY A 95 6.25 -7.72 -30.96
N ASP A 96 7.23 -8.10 -30.13
CA ASP A 96 7.05 -8.24 -28.69
C ASP A 96 6.59 -6.92 -28.04
N ALA A 97 7.29 -5.82 -28.34
CA ALA A 97 7.00 -4.51 -27.78
C ALA A 97 5.60 -4.01 -28.19
N GLN A 98 5.19 -4.20 -29.44
CA GLN A 98 3.86 -3.87 -29.92
C GLN A 98 2.78 -4.66 -29.18
N ARG A 99 2.97 -5.98 -29.03
CA ARG A 99 2.03 -6.84 -28.30
C ARG A 99 1.92 -6.44 -26.83
N PHE A 100 3.04 -6.23 -26.16
CA PHE A 100 3.05 -5.88 -24.73
C PHE A 100 2.52 -4.46 -24.47
N ALA A 101 2.72 -3.53 -25.40
CA ALA A 101 2.09 -2.22 -25.33
C ALA A 101 0.56 -2.31 -25.48
N GLN A 102 0.08 -3.14 -26.41
CA GLN A 102 -1.36 -3.38 -26.60
C GLN A 102 -2.02 -4.01 -25.36
N GLU A 103 -1.34 -4.92 -24.66
CA GLU A 103 -1.82 -5.47 -23.37
C GLU A 103 -2.03 -4.39 -22.29
N LEU A 104 -1.38 -3.23 -22.43
CA LEU A 104 -1.50 -2.07 -21.56
C LEU A 104 -2.45 -1.00 -22.13
N ALA A 105 -3.26 -1.33 -23.15
CA ALA A 105 -4.16 -0.37 -23.82
C ALA A 105 -3.43 0.83 -24.47
N MET A 106 -2.20 0.59 -24.97
CA MET A 106 -1.40 1.57 -25.70
C MET A 106 -1.01 1.02 -27.07
N LYS A 107 -1.27 1.78 -28.12
CA LYS A 107 -0.78 1.49 -29.48
C LYS A 107 0.54 2.23 -29.71
N PRO A 108 1.69 1.55 -29.79
CA PRO A 108 2.96 2.23 -30.02
C PRO A 108 3.13 2.53 -31.52
N GLU A 109 3.55 3.75 -31.83
CA GLU A 109 4.00 4.19 -33.14
C GLU A 109 5.52 4.33 -33.12
N LEU A 110 6.21 3.26 -33.53
CA LEU A 110 7.66 3.22 -33.54
C LEU A 110 8.18 3.84 -34.85
N ARG A 111 8.19 5.16 -34.92
CA ARG A 111 8.85 5.94 -35.99
C ARG A 111 10.18 6.46 -35.47
N CYS A 112 11.18 6.56 -36.34
CA CYS A 112 12.47 7.13 -36.00
C CYS A 112 12.57 8.52 -36.67
N PRO A 113 13.06 9.56 -35.97
CA PRO A 113 13.63 9.56 -34.62
C PRO A 113 12.62 9.70 -33.48
N ASP A 114 11.33 9.91 -33.78
CA ASP A 114 10.32 10.28 -32.80
C ASP A 114 9.27 9.19 -32.60
N PRO A 115 9.55 8.12 -31.84
CA PRO A 115 8.54 7.15 -31.48
C PRO A 115 7.52 7.81 -30.56
N SER A 116 6.26 7.42 -30.72
CA SER A 116 5.16 7.85 -29.87
C SER A 116 4.27 6.67 -29.53
N GLY A 117 3.29 6.88 -28.66
CA GLY A 117 2.24 5.92 -28.40
C GLY A 117 0.91 6.62 -28.25
N THR A 118 -0.17 5.96 -28.64
CA THR A 118 -1.53 6.49 -28.51
C THR A 118 -2.31 5.60 -27.57
N THR A 119 -2.96 6.19 -26.56
CA THR A 119 -3.86 5.46 -25.67
C THR A 119 -5.20 5.18 -26.37
N GLU A 120 -6.02 4.29 -25.81
CA GLU A 120 -7.39 4.07 -26.30
C GLU A 120 -8.26 5.34 -26.24
N GLN A 121 -7.93 6.28 -25.36
CA GLN A 121 -8.60 7.59 -25.23
C GLN A 121 -8.12 8.61 -26.26
N GLY A 122 -7.16 8.25 -27.12
CA GLY A 122 -6.60 9.14 -28.14
C GLY A 122 -5.47 10.06 -27.64
N GLU A 123 -5.02 9.91 -26.40
CA GLU A 123 -3.91 10.71 -25.87
C GLU A 123 -2.59 10.26 -26.48
N VAL A 124 -1.79 11.22 -26.95
CA VAL A 124 -0.47 10.97 -27.53
C VAL A 124 0.61 11.08 -26.46
N ILE A 125 1.40 10.01 -26.33
CA ILE A 125 2.52 9.87 -25.41
C ILE A 125 3.81 9.97 -26.21
N GLU A 126 4.64 10.96 -25.86
CA GLU A 126 5.99 11.08 -26.41
C GLU A 126 6.86 9.86 -26.05
N GLY A 127 7.73 9.44 -26.97
CA GLY A 127 8.62 8.28 -26.81
C GLY A 127 9.37 8.24 -25.49
N ARG A 128 9.99 9.36 -25.09
CA ARG A 128 10.71 9.47 -23.81
C ARG A 128 9.86 9.14 -22.58
N ASN A 129 8.54 9.35 -22.66
CA ASN A 129 7.60 9.16 -21.57
C ASN A 129 6.90 7.79 -21.59
N ILE A 130 6.95 7.04 -22.70
CA ILE A 130 6.31 5.72 -22.83
C ILE A 130 6.73 4.77 -21.69
N GLY A 131 8.02 4.73 -21.35
CA GLY A 131 8.51 3.87 -20.27
C GLY A 131 7.98 4.22 -18.88
N LEU A 132 7.73 5.51 -18.62
CA LEU A 132 7.13 5.99 -17.37
C LEU A 132 5.63 5.72 -17.36
N TRP A 133 4.95 5.99 -18.47
CA TRP A 133 3.53 5.74 -18.64
C TRP A 133 3.21 4.25 -18.46
N ALA A 134 3.91 3.35 -19.16
CA ALA A 134 3.69 1.92 -19.05
C ALA A 134 3.95 1.39 -17.62
N LYS A 135 4.92 1.99 -16.89
CA LYS A 135 5.12 1.70 -15.47
C LYS A 135 3.91 2.10 -14.62
N LYS A 136 3.31 3.27 -14.87
CA LYS A 136 2.10 3.73 -14.18
C LYS A 136 0.89 2.85 -14.54
N ALA A 137 0.69 2.54 -15.81
CA ALA A 137 -0.41 1.68 -16.28
C ALA A 137 -0.38 0.29 -15.60
N VAL A 138 0.79 -0.34 -15.50
CA VAL A 138 0.96 -1.61 -14.78
C VAL A 138 0.62 -1.48 -13.28
N GLN A 139 0.89 -0.33 -12.67
CA GLN A 139 0.54 -0.07 -11.26
C GLN A 139 -0.98 0.15 -11.11
N SER A 140 -1.59 0.97 -11.96
CA SER A 140 -3.03 1.24 -11.95
C SER A 140 -3.84 -0.04 -12.12
N LYS A 141 -3.50 -0.87 -13.11
CA LYS A 141 -4.16 -2.17 -13.33
C LYS A 141 -4.11 -3.07 -12.10
N ARG A 142 -2.97 -3.13 -11.41
CA ARG A 142 -2.85 -3.92 -10.15
C ARG A 142 -3.65 -3.33 -9.01
N SER A 143 -3.75 -2.01 -8.93
CA SER A 143 -4.59 -1.35 -7.95
C SER A 143 -6.05 -1.69 -8.20
N GLU A 144 -6.52 -1.62 -9.43
CA GLU A 144 -7.87 -2.05 -9.85
C GLU A 144 -8.13 -3.53 -9.52
N ASP A 145 -7.23 -4.43 -9.92
CA ASP A 145 -7.30 -5.86 -9.58
C ASP A 145 -7.38 -6.11 -8.06
N THR A 146 -6.81 -5.20 -7.26
CA THR A 146 -6.87 -5.25 -5.79
C THR A 146 -8.21 -4.71 -5.26
N LYS A 147 -8.76 -3.64 -5.86
CA LYS A 147 -10.09 -3.08 -5.49
C LYS A 147 -11.19 -4.11 -5.63
N GLU A 148 -11.14 -4.93 -6.68
CA GLU A 148 -12.13 -5.99 -6.94
C GLU A 148 -12.12 -7.11 -5.87
N LYS A 149 -11.10 -7.18 -5.02
CA LYS A 149 -11.00 -8.23 -4.00
C LYS A 149 -11.81 -7.88 -2.77
N LYS A 150 -12.62 -8.83 -2.30
CA LYS A 150 -13.56 -8.64 -1.18
C LYS A 150 -12.93 -8.03 0.09
N TRP A 151 -12.02 -8.74 0.75
CA TRP A 151 -11.55 -8.34 2.09
C TRP A 151 -10.29 -7.47 2.07
N GLN A 152 -9.43 -7.63 1.07
CA GLN A 152 -8.23 -6.78 0.88
C GLN A 152 -8.54 -5.51 0.11
N GLY A 153 -9.51 -5.53 -0.81
CA GLY A 153 -9.84 -4.36 -1.63
C GLY A 153 -10.46 -3.26 -0.78
N LYS A 154 -11.47 -3.56 0.04
CA LYS A 154 -12.13 -2.58 0.93
C LYS A 154 -11.15 -1.69 1.72
N PRO A 155 -10.22 -2.24 2.55
CA PRO A 155 -9.30 -1.40 3.31
C PRO A 155 -8.29 -0.67 2.42
N MET A 156 -7.91 -1.24 1.27
CA MET A 156 -6.99 -0.58 0.34
C MET A 156 -7.65 0.57 -0.41
N THR A 157 -8.93 0.42 -0.80
CA THR A 157 -9.72 1.48 -1.41
C THR A 157 -9.89 2.64 -0.45
N ALA A 158 -10.33 2.38 0.80
CA ALA A 158 -10.43 3.41 1.83
C ALA A 158 -9.09 4.12 2.05
N ARG A 159 -7.97 3.37 2.07
CA ARG A 159 -6.62 3.95 2.16
C ARG A 159 -6.26 4.85 0.97
N TRP A 160 -6.69 4.52 -0.24
CA TRP A 160 -6.36 5.33 -1.43
C TRP A 160 -7.27 6.56 -1.57
N GLU A 161 -8.41 6.58 -0.90
CA GLU A 161 -9.36 7.71 -0.88
C GLU A 161 -9.07 8.70 0.26
N ASP A 162 -8.32 8.30 1.28
CA ASP A 162 -7.91 9.14 2.40
C ASP A 162 -6.68 9.98 2.02
N GLU A 163 -6.94 11.27 1.75
CA GLU A 163 -5.96 12.27 1.30
C GLU A 163 -4.98 12.68 2.42
N ASP A 164 -5.36 12.48 3.70
CA ASP A 164 -4.58 12.89 4.86
C ASP A 164 -3.55 11.83 5.30
N LEU A 165 -3.66 10.59 4.80
CA LEU A 165 -2.78 9.48 5.15
C LEU A 165 -1.30 9.74 4.91
N ASP A 166 -0.96 10.46 3.84
CA ASP A 166 0.44 10.75 3.50
C ASP A 166 1.05 11.84 4.40
N MET A 167 0.25 12.51 5.24
CA MET A 167 0.75 13.41 6.29
C MET A 167 1.32 12.65 7.50
N VAL A 168 1.00 11.36 7.64
CA VAL A 168 1.51 10.53 8.73
C VAL A 168 2.83 9.88 8.29
N PRO A 169 3.95 10.13 8.99
CA PRO A 169 5.22 9.51 8.64
C PRO A 169 5.10 7.97 8.70
N PRO A 170 5.72 7.24 7.76
CA PRO A 170 5.61 5.80 7.70
C PRO A 170 6.14 5.14 8.99
N ARG A 171 5.61 3.98 9.37
CA ARG A 171 5.94 3.27 10.62
C ARG A 171 7.43 2.94 10.86
N TYR A 172 8.27 3.03 9.83
CA TYR A 172 9.73 2.84 9.90
C TYR A 172 10.50 4.17 9.94
N SER A 173 9.78 5.29 9.99
CA SER A 173 10.36 6.60 10.24
C SER A 173 11.04 6.57 11.60
N PRO A 174 12.25 7.14 11.73
CA PRO A 174 12.88 7.34 13.04
C PRO A 174 12.10 8.33 13.90
N THR A 175 11.12 9.04 13.32
CA THR A 175 10.24 9.96 14.04
C THR A 175 9.33 9.17 14.97
N GLN A 176 9.59 9.24 16.27
CA GLN A 176 8.63 8.75 17.26
C GLN A 176 7.43 9.69 17.29
N PRO A 177 6.19 9.19 17.14
CA PRO A 177 5.01 10.02 17.34
C PRO A 177 5.04 10.58 18.76
N LYS A 178 4.72 11.87 18.90
CA LYS A 178 4.69 12.49 20.22
C LYS A 178 3.54 11.85 21.03
N PRO A 179 3.75 11.51 22.31
CA PRO A 179 2.69 10.94 23.14
C PRO A 179 1.62 11.98 23.52
N PHE A 180 1.76 13.23 23.07
CA PHE A 180 0.88 14.32 23.39
C PHE A 180 0.73 15.25 22.19
N HIS A 181 -0.51 15.58 21.88
CA HIS A 181 -0.90 16.55 20.86
C HIS A 181 -2.02 17.43 21.42
N GLU A 182 -1.92 18.74 21.23
CA GLU A 182 -2.93 19.69 21.66
C GLU A 182 -3.12 20.77 20.61
N ASN A 183 -4.38 21.15 20.40
CA ASN A 183 -4.78 22.33 19.67
C ASN A 183 -5.87 23.07 20.44
N GLU A 184 -6.51 24.06 19.80
CA GLU A 184 -7.58 24.86 20.43
C GLU A 184 -8.84 24.03 20.76
N GLN A 185 -9.12 22.98 19.98
CA GLN A 185 -10.35 22.18 20.09
C GLN A 185 -10.18 20.95 21.00
N ALA A 186 -8.99 20.35 21.05
CA ALA A 186 -8.77 19.10 21.75
C ALA A 186 -7.33 18.91 22.24
N ALA A 187 -7.16 18.04 23.22
CA ALA A 187 -5.88 17.52 23.66
C ALA A 187 -5.91 15.98 23.70
N MET A 188 -4.93 15.33 23.10
CA MET A 188 -4.81 13.88 23.03
C MET A 188 -3.51 13.45 23.69
N TYR A 189 -3.62 12.48 24.59
CA TYR A 189 -2.52 11.90 25.35
C TYR A 189 -2.50 10.39 25.10
N TRP A 190 -1.34 9.86 24.77
CA TRP A 190 -1.10 8.44 24.54
C TRP A 190 -0.06 7.92 25.51
N ASP A 191 -0.41 6.95 26.35
CA ASP A 191 0.45 6.40 27.39
C ASP A 191 1.14 7.50 28.25
N VAL A 192 0.36 8.50 28.66
CA VAL A 192 0.80 9.57 29.57
C VAL A 192 0.10 9.39 30.91
N PRO A 193 0.83 9.34 32.04
CA PRO A 193 0.21 9.19 33.35
C PRO A 193 -0.51 10.48 33.75
N VAL A 194 -1.61 10.32 34.48
CA VAL A 194 -2.32 11.41 35.15
C VAL A 194 -1.78 11.52 36.56
N TYR A 195 -1.32 12.71 36.95
CA TYR A 195 -0.98 12.97 38.34
C TYR A 195 -2.25 13.39 39.06
N ALA A 196 -2.54 12.71 40.17
CA ALA A 196 -3.75 12.94 40.95
C ALA A 196 -3.44 13.89 42.11
N ASP A 197 -4.29 14.90 42.27
CA ASP A 197 -4.15 15.93 43.31
C ASP A 197 -5.16 15.72 44.43
N TYR A 198 -6.28 15.04 44.16
CA TYR A 198 -7.43 14.99 45.06
C TYR A 198 -7.76 13.57 45.57
N THR A 199 -7.50 12.54 44.76
CA THR A 199 -7.85 11.14 45.06
C THR A 199 -6.63 10.23 44.94
N GLU A 200 -6.57 9.17 45.74
CA GLU A 200 -5.55 8.12 45.55
C GLU A 200 -5.85 7.30 44.29
N VAL A 201 -4.99 7.43 43.28
CA VAL A 201 -5.12 6.73 41.99
C VAL A 201 -3.93 5.79 41.78
N HIS A 202 -4.10 4.51 42.10
CA HIS A 202 -3.07 3.49 41.84
C HIS A 202 -2.87 3.19 40.35
N ALA A 203 -3.94 3.27 39.56
CA ALA A 203 -3.92 3.04 38.12
C ALA A 203 -4.09 4.36 37.38
N ASN A 204 -3.00 5.10 37.21
CA ASN A 204 -3.03 6.47 36.68
C ASN A 204 -2.55 6.59 35.22
N ARG A 205 -2.18 5.47 34.60
CA ARG A 205 -1.71 5.38 33.21
C ARG A 205 -2.68 4.51 32.43
N ILE A 206 -3.47 5.15 31.58
CA ILE A 206 -4.41 4.53 30.64
C ILE A 206 -3.88 4.69 29.22
N ASP A 207 -4.25 3.79 28.29
CA ASP A 207 -3.62 3.77 26.96
C ASP A 207 -3.80 5.09 26.21
N ALA A 208 -5.00 5.69 26.26
CA ALA A 208 -5.21 7.04 25.74
C ALA A 208 -6.19 7.87 26.58
N ARG A 209 -6.01 9.19 26.51
CA ARG A 209 -6.94 10.19 27.04
C ARG A 209 -7.15 11.27 26.00
N ILE A 210 -8.40 11.54 25.65
CA ILE A 210 -8.81 12.59 24.72
C ILE A 210 -9.64 13.61 25.51
N VAL A 211 -9.22 14.86 25.51
CA VAL A 211 -9.95 15.98 26.09
C VAL A 211 -10.51 16.78 24.92
N ASP A 212 -11.80 16.62 24.66
CA ASP A 212 -12.57 17.45 23.74
C ASP A 212 -12.98 18.72 24.48
N LYS A 213 -12.35 19.84 24.14
CA LYS A 213 -12.56 21.14 24.79
C LYS A 213 -13.86 21.80 24.33
N GLU A 214 -14.31 21.50 23.10
CA GLU A 214 -15.51 22.07 22.49
C GLU A 214 -16.77 21.45 23.10
N ASN A 215 -16.83 20.12 23.16
CA ASN A 215 -17.99 19.40 23.70
C ASN A 215 -17.90 19.14 25.21
N GLN A 216 -16.79 19.56 25.84
CA GLN A 216 -16.50 19.35 27.26
C GLN A 216 -16.55 17.85 27.65
N ILE A 217 -15.88 17.00 26.86
CA ILE A 217 -15.85 15.55 27.09
C ILE A 217 -14.40 15.10 27.29
N VAL A 218 -14.14 14.34 28.34
CA VAL A 218 -12.88 13.59 28.49
C VAL A 218 -13.16 12.11 28.23
N THR A 219 -12.57 11.56 27.18
CA THR A 219 -12.67 10.14 26.83
C THR A 219 -11.38 9.42 27.18
N LEU A 220 -11.49 8.39 28.01
CA LEU A 220 -10.41 7.47 28.35
C LEU A 220 -10.54 6.21 27.50
N LEU A 221 -9.47 5.82 26.82
CA LEU A 221 -9.40 4.60 26.02
C LEU A 221 -8.49 3.60 26.72
N GLU A 222 -9.01 2.42 27.00
CA GLU A 222 -8.24 1.27 27.45
C GLU A 222 -8.39 0.13 26.45
N MET A 223 -7.29 -0.47 26.05
CA MET A 223 -7.26 -1.59 25.12
C MET A 223 -6.94 -2.89 25.83
N SER A 224 -7.54 -3.98 25.34
CA SER A 224 -7.21 -5.33 25.83
C SER A 224 -7.43 -6.38 24.75
N SER A 225 -6.71 -7.50 24.87
CA SER A 225 -6.89 -8.68 24.02
C SER A 225 -7.30 -9.91 24.83
N PRO A 226 -8.52 -9.93 25.41
CA PRO A 226 -9.01 -11.07 26.15
C PRO A 226 -9.45 -12.22 25.23
N TRP A 227 -9.38 -13.44 25.74
CA TRP A 227 -10.10 -14.59 25.17
C TRP A 227 -11.62 -14.32 25.13
N LEU A 228 -12.31 -14.89 24.15
CA LEU A 228 -13.74 -14.71 23.90
C LEU A 228 -14.59 -14.87 25.18
N GLU A 229 -14.35 -15.95 25.92
CA GLU A 229 -15.07 -16.30 27.16
C GLU A 229 -14.82 -15.29 28.29
N ASN A 230 -13.67 -14.62 28.29
CA ASN A 230 -13.25 -13.72 29.35
C ASN A 230 -13.57 -12.24 29.07
N ARG A 231 -14.24 -11.93 27.95
CA ARG A 231 -14.51 -10.54 27.52
C ARG A 231 -15.29 -9.75 28.55
N GLU A 232 -16.32 -10.34 29.17
CA GLU A 232 -17.12 -9.65 30.18
C GLU A 232 -16.36 -9.45 31.48
N GLN A 233 -15.61 -10.46 31.91
CA GLN A 233 -14.76 -10.36 33.09
C GLN A 233 -13.71 -9.26 32.90
N LYS A 234 -13.08 -9.21 31.72
CA LYS A 234 -12.08 -8.17 31.39
C LYS A 234 -12.69 -6.77 31.35
N GLU A 235 -13.92 -6.62 30.86
CA GLU A 235 -14.65 -5.35 30.88
C GLU A 235 -14.81 -4.81 32.31
N LYS A 236 -15.32 -5.68 33.20
CA LYS A 236 -15.56 -5.34 34.60
C LYS A 236 -14.25 -5.01 35.30
N GLU A 237 -13.22 -5.84 35.11
CA GLU A 237 -11.88 -5.63 35.65
C GLU A 237 -11.32 -4.25 35.27
N LYS A 238 -11.34 -3.90 33.98
CA LYS A 238 -10.80 -2.61 33.48
C LYS A 238 -11.64 -1.42 33.92
N THR A 239 -12.96 -1.56 33.93
CA THR A 239 -13.89 -0.51 34.40
C THR A 239 -13.67 -0.19 35.88
N LEU A 240 -13.45 -1.20 36.71
CA LEU A 240 -13.14 -1.05 38.13
C LEU A 240 -11.73 -0.51 38.36
N LYS A 241 -10.73 -1.03 37.62
CA LYS A 241 -9.33 -0.59 37.71
C LYS A 241 -9.18 0.92 37.60
N TYR A 242 -9.89 1.55 36.66
CA TYR A 242 -9.80 2.99 36.40
C TYR A 242 -10.95 3.81 37.02
N ALA A 243 -11.76 3.23 37.90
CA ALA A 243 -12.80 3.99 38.59
C ALA A 243 -12.24 5.17 39.42
N PRO A 244 -11.13 5.03 40.18
CA PRO A 244 -10.52 6.16 40.88
C PRO A 244 -10.01 7.25 39.93
N LEU A 245 -9.41 6.86 38.80
CA LEU A 245 -8.91 7.80 37.79
C LEU A 245 -10.05 8.62 37.18
N ARG A 246 -11.22 8.00 36.91
CA ARG A 246 -12.40 8.72 36.43
C ARG A 246 -12.90 9.76 37.45
N LEU A 247 -12.85 9.43 38.74
CA LEU A 247 -13.25 10.36 39.81
C LEU A 247 -12.29 11.55 39.88
N GLU A 248 -11.00 11.31 39.85
CA GLU A 248 -9.96 12.34 39.82
C GLU A 248 -10.15 13.30 38.64
N LEU A 249 -10.37 12.75 37.43
CA LEU A 249 -10.58 13.58 36.24
C LEU A 249 -11.88 14.40 36.31
N LYS A 250 -12.91 13.90 36.98
CA LYS A 250 -14.14 14.67 37.22
C LYS A 250 -13.90 15.88 38.11
N GLN A 251 -12.90 15.80 39.01
CA GLN A 251 -12.48 16.92 39.85
C GLN A 251 -11.55 17.88 39.10
N GLN A 252 -10.60 17.37 38.31
CA GLN A 252 -9.67 18.17 37.52
C GLN A 252 -10.34 18.93 36.36
N TYR A 253 -11.44 18.39 35.81
CA TYR A 253 -12.21 19.01 34.72
C TYR A 253 -13.66 19.30 35.15
N PRO A 254 -13.90 20.32 36.00
CA PRO A 254 -15.25 20.68 36.41
C PRO A 254 -16.14 21.01 35.20
N GLY A 255 -17.33 20.40 35.16
CA GLY A 255 -18.30 20.59 34.07
C GLY A 255 -18.10 19.68 32.86
N TYR A 256 -17.00 18.91 32.79
CA TYR A 256 -16.78 17.96 31.70
C TYR A 256 -17.44 16.60 31.97
N ASN A 257 -17.92 15.95 30.92
CA ASN A 257 -18.36 14.57 30.97
C ASN A 257 -17.17 13.62 30.83
N ILE A 258 -17.00 12.72 31.80
CA ILE A 258 -15.90 11.74 31.80
C ILE A 258 -16.41 10.38 31.33
N ASN A 259 -15.91 9.94 30.18
CA ASN A 259 -16.26 8.66 29.55
C ASN A 259 -15.05 7.72 29.54
N GLN A 260 -15.29 6.42 29.74
CA GLN A 260 -14.29 5.38 29.53
C GLN A 260 -14.80 4.40 28.49
N VAL A 261 -13.97 4.10 27.50
CA VAL A 261 -14.23 3.12 26.45
C VAL A 261 -13.16 2.03 26.54
N ASN A 262 -13.59 0.81 26.84
CA ASN A 262 -12.72 -0.36 26.83
C ASN A 262 -12.79 -1.04 25.46
N VAL A 263 -11.75 -0.87 24.66
CA VAL A 263 -11.61 -1.48 23.33
C VAL A 263 -11.09 -2.91 23.49
N LYS A 264 -11.80 -3.88 22.91
CA LYS A 264 -11.39 -5.30 22.89
C LYS A 264 -10.92 -5.69 21.51
N ILE A 265 -9.68 -6.14 21.42
CA ILE A 265 -9.04 -6.62 20.19
C ILE A 265 -8.90 -8.13 20.30
N ASP A 266 -9.75 -8.87 19.60
CA ASP A 266 -9.66 -10.33 19.49
C ASP A 266 -9.14 -10.72 18.09
N VAL A 267 -8.20 -11.65 18.06
CA VAL A 267 -7.51 -12.13 16.85
C VAL A 267 -8.40 -13.11 16.06
N LEU A 268 -9.43 -13.69 16.67
CA LEU A 268 -10.26 -14.73 16.07
C LEU A 268 -11.52 -14.24 15.34
N GLY A 269 -11.56 -12.95 14.96
CA GLY A 269 -12.54 -12.34 14.05
C GLY A 269 -13.74 -13.22 13.66
N GLY A 270 -14.79 -13.20 14.48
CA GLY A 270 -16.08 -13.77 14.12
C GLY A 270 -16.11 -15.29 13.89
N LEU A 271 -15.94 -16.09 14.94
CA LEU A 271 -16.91 -17.17 15.14
C LEU A 271 -18.22 -16.49 15.56
N LEU A 272 -18.96 -16.00 14.55
CA LEU A 272 -20.35 -15.63 14.70
C LEU A 272 -21.11 -16.92 15.06
N GLN A 273 -21.76 -16.92 16.23
CA GLN A 273 -22.96 -17.72 16.44
C GLN A 273 -24.08 -17.22 15.52
#